data_AF-A0A0Q5WPN9-F1
#
_entry.id   AF-A0A0Q5WPN9-F1
#
_cell.length_a   1.000
_cell.length_b   1.000
_cell.length_c   1.000
_cell.angle_alpha   90.00
_cell.angle_beta   90.00
_cell.angle_gamma   90.00
#
_symmetry.space_group_name_H-M   'P 1'
#
loop_
_entity.id
_entity.type
_entity.pdbx_description
1 polymer ?
#
loop_
_entity_poly.entity_id
_entity_poly.type
_entity_poly.pdbx_seq_one_letter_code
_entity_poly.pdbx_strand_id
1 'polypeptide(L)'
;MRMADNRRLIYLYGREAWWRLSRRLVLGRVSFLRFSGKTPDRLIVAPTDLRVIDPHVASEIVAGRFPLAGRILETGGESPFEVDLPSREFAIRLHTFSWARHIRALSEEDDLARARQLVSRWIATHGRLMKGVSWEPDVAAQRLIAWLSHSPVILKQADHVFYRRFLKSLAVHVRYLRHVADAVPDGEGRLRVRVAIAFATVAMPASASSIRRAARHLDEELDRQILPDGGHVSRNPRVALDLLLDLLPLRQTYVNLGHDVPVKLIPSIDRMFPALRFFRHQGGELALFNGATSAQANELMSVLRYDETAGQPFKGLPDSQYERLAAKDVVVVMDTGCPISAALSREAHAGCLSFELSSGRHRFIINSGAPRFAGERYRQMARLTAAHSTVTVEDRSSARLSTSRFLGPIVTGGVTKVAAKRSVSDGGDSVVARHNGYAGTFGLVHERDLSLNATGTTLRGRDRLVTEDGTDPGPQQSAQAVARFHVHPAITLRRADAHEVRLVAPDGDSWVLTCRDGEIAVEEDIFFADPSGLRKTQMLTIGFSAGDQPEIQWILSRQT
;
A
#
# COMPACT_ATOMS: atom_id res chain seq x y z
N MET A 1 -21.91 -21.74 14.68
CA MET A 1 -20.90 -20.98 13.90
C MET A 1 -20.79 -21.39 12.41
N ARG A 2 -20.75 -22.69 12.05
CA ARG A 2 -20.61 -23.15 10.63
C ARG A 2 -21.70 -22.63 9.66
N MET A 3 -22.95 -22.46 10.09
CA MET A 3 -24.03 -21.94 9.23
C MET A 3 -23.88 -20.44 8.91
N ALA A 4 -23.38 -19.62 9.84
CA ALA A 4 -23.16 -18.19 9.63
C ALA A 4 -22.00 -17.94 8.66
N ASP A 5 -20.92 -18.72 8.79
CA ASP A 5 -19.80 -18.73 7.85
C ASP A 5 -20.24 -19.12 6.43
N ASN A 6 -21.09 -20.15 6.29
CA ASN A 6 -21.63 -20.56 4.99
C ASN A 6 -22.52 -19.48 4.36
N ARG A 7 -23.38 -18.82 5.13
CA ARG A 7 -24.20 -17.68 4.63
C ARG A 7 -23.33 -16.52 4.16
N ARG A 8 -22.28 -16.17 4.92
CA ARG A 8 -21.33 -15.11 4.54
C ARG A 8 -20.60 -15.47 3.25
N LEU A 9 -20.13 -16.70 3.09
CA LEU A 9 -19.48 -17.15 1.87
C LEU A 9 -20.43 -17.08 0.68
N ILE A 10 -21.65 -17.59 0.79
CA ILE A 10 -22.67 -17.50 -0.28
C ILE A 10 -22.91 -16.05 -0.70
N TYR A 11 -23.05 -15.13 0.28
CA TYR A 11 -23.17 -13.70 0.00
C TYR A 11 -21.95 -13.15 -0.75
N LEU A 12 -20.72 -13.48 -0.33
CA LEU A 12 -19.50 -13.03 -1.01
C LEU A 12 -19.40 -13.55 -2.45
N TYR A 13 -19.76 -14.82 -2.68
CA TYR A 13 -19.81 -15.41 -4.02
C TYR A 13 -20.89 -14.74 -4.90
N GLY A 14 -22.10 -14.55 -4.38
CA GLY A 14 -23.18 -13.86 -5.10
C GLY A 14 -22.80 -12.41 -5.45
N ARG A 15 -22.18 -11.70 -4.50
CA ARG A 15 -21.71 -10.33 -4.71
C ARG A 15 -20.61 -10.26 -5.78
N GLU A 16 -19.61 -11.14 -5.71
CA GLU A 16 -18.55 -11.18 -6.71
C GLU A 16 -19.08 -11.62 -8.09
N ALA A 17 -20.05 -12.52 -8.15
CA ALA A 17 -20.74 -12.89 -9.38
C ALA A 17 -21.46 -11.68 -10.00
N TRP A 18 -22.21 -10.92 -9.21
CA TRP A 18 -22.85 -9.68 -9.64
C TRP A 18 -21.83 -8.66 -10.15
N TRP A 19 -20.72 -8.45 -9.44
CA TRP A 19 -19.65 -7.53 -9.87
C TRP A 19 -18.94 -7.98 -11.14
N ARG A 20 -18.73 -9.29 -11.32
CA ARG A 20 -18.14 -9.82 -12.55
C ARG A 20 -19.12 -9.70 -13.72
N LEU A 21 -20.41 -9.92 -13.48
CA LEU A 21 -21.46 -9.75 -14.47
C LEU A 21 -21.61 -8.28 -14.86
N SER A 22 -21.70 -7.36 -13.89
CA SER A 22 -21.78 -5.92 -14.13
C SER A 22 -20.55 -5.43 -14.90
N ARG A 23 -19.34 -5.85 -14.51
CA ARG A 23 -18.11 -5.58 -15.26
C ARG A 23 -18.18 -6.14 -16.67
N ARG A 24 -18.66 -7.37 -16.89
CA ARG A 24 -18.81 -7.94 -18.24
C ARG A 24 -19.87 -7.22 -19.07
N LEU A 25 -20.96 -6.75 -18.48
CA LEU A 25 -22.01 -5.99 -19.16
C LEU A 25 -21.50 -4.61 -19.56
N VAL A 26 -20.83 -3.92 -18.63
CA VAL A 26 -20.16 -2.63 -18.87
C VAL A 26 -19.06 -2.82 -19.92
N LEU A 27 -18.24 -3.86 -19.80
CA LEU A 27 -17.12 -4.13 -20.71
C LEU A 27 -17.51 -4.83 -22.01
N GLY A 28 -18.78 -5.22 -22.21
CA GLY A 28 -19.36 -5.95 -23.35
C GLY A 28 -18.41 -6.38 -24.48
N ARG A 29 -18.73 -6.05 -25.74
CA ARG A 29 -17.71 -5.98 -26.80
C ARG A 29 -17.07 -4.59 -26.75
N VAL A 30 -16.20 -4.36 -25.77
CA VAL A 30 -15.35 -3.16 -25.76
C VAL A 30 -14.36 -3.27 -26.92
N SER A 31 -14.62 -2.46 -27.93
CA SER A 31 -13.78 -2.29 -29.12
C SER A 31 -13.36 -0.83 -29.19
N PHE A 32 -12.17 -0.57 -29.70
CA PHE A 32 -11.68 0.77 -29.99
C PHE A 32 -12.70 1.63 -30.74
N LEU A 33 -13.48 1.03 -31.65
CA LEU A 33 -14.52 1.72 -32.44
C LEU A 33 -15.63 2.31 -31.56
N ARG A 34 -16.02 1.62 -30.48
CA ARG A 34 -17.05 2.09 -29.53
C ARG A 34 -16.63 3.36 -28.81
N PHE A 35 -15.34 3.51 -28.56
CA PHE A 35 -14.75 4.67 -27.91
C PHE A 35 -13.99 5.55 -28.91
N SER A 36 -14.20 5.37 -30.20
CA SER A 36 -13.77 6.32 -31.22
C SER A 36 -14.72 7.52 -31.21
N GLY A 37 -14.22 8.69 -31.55
CA GLY A 37 -14.98 9.94 -31.52
C GLY A 37 -14.10 11.11 -31.86
N LYS A 38 -14.59 12.34 -31.60
CA LYS A 38 -13.81 13.57 -31.87
C LYS A 38 -12.45 13.47 -31.19
N THR A 39 -11.42 13.71 -31.99
CA THR A 39 -10.03 13.81 -31.53
C THR A 39 -9.79 15.26 -31.14
N PRO A 40 -9.25 15.53 -29.93
CA PRO A 40 -8.86 16.87 -29.55
C PRO A 40 -7.85 17.46 -30.52
N ASP A 41 -7.87 18.77 -30.68
CA ASP A 41 -6.96 19.44 -31.62
C ASP A 41 -5.58 19.70 -30.98
N ARG A 42 -5.54 19.86 -29.66
CA ARG A 42 -4.30 20.03 -28.89
C ARG A 42 -4.40 19.58 -27.45
N LEU A 43 -3.26 19.47 -26.76
CA LEU A 43 -3.18 19.47 -25.30
C LEU A 43 -3.13 20.91 -24.78
N ILE A 44 -3.65 21.14 -23.58
CA ILE A 44 -3.63 22.45 -22.93
C ILE A 44 -2.37 22.61 -22.10
N VAL A 45 -2.08 21.61 -21.26
CA VAL A 45 -0.95 21.61 -20.34
C VAL A 45 -0.49 20.18 -20.09
N ALA A 46 0.79 20.01 -19.81
CA ALA A 46 1.35 18.77 -19.28
C ALA A 46 1.44 18.90 -17.75
N PRO A 47 0.66 18.12 -16.96
CA PRO A 47 0.75 18.17 -15.52
C PRO A 47 2.14 17.76 -15.02
N THR A 48 2.57 18.33 -13.90
CA THR A 48 3.84 17.94 -13.28
C THR A 48 3.79 16.49 -12.75
N ASP A 49 4.95 15.83 -12.69
CA ASP A 49 5.10 14.55 -12.01
C ASP A 49 6.13 14.75 -10.89
N LEU A 50 5.73 14.40 -9.66
CA LEU A 50 6.58 14.52 -8.47
C LEU A 50 7.52 13.32 -8.30
N ARG A 51 7.27 12.22 -9.03
CA ARG A 51 8.08 11.02 -8.93
C ARG A 51 9.48 11.27 -9.49
N VAL A 52 10.46 10.62 -8.86
CA VAL A 52 11.86 10.82 -9.20
C VAL A 52 12.21 10.21 -10.55
N ILE A 53 13.05 10.96 -11.27
CA ILE A 53 13.65 10.61 -12.55
C ILE A 53 14.94 9.84 -12.30
N ASP A 54 15.21 8.87 -13.15
CA ASP A 54 16.38 7.99 -13.07
C ASP A 54 16.96 7.90 -14.49
N PRO A 55 18.08 8.57 -14.78
CA PRO A 55 18.72 8.56 -16.10
C PRO A 55 19.20 7.16 -16.53
N HIS A 56 19.56 6.30 -15.57
CA HIS A 56 20.03 4.96 -15.89
C HIS A 56 18.89 4.12 -16.45
N VAL A 57 17.71 4.14 -15.81
CA VAL A 57 16.51 3.48 -16.32
C VAL A 57 16.14 3.99 -17.72
N ALA A 58 16.31 5.29 -17.98
CA ALA A 58 16.04 5.86 -19.30
C ALA A 58 16.97 5.27 -20.38
N SER A 59 18.27 5.22 -20.08
CA SER A 59 19.31 4.71 -20.98
C SER A 59 19.09 3.23 -21.29
N GLU A 60 18.76 2.42 -20.28
CA GLU A 60 18.45 1.00 -20.44
C GLU A 60 17.24 0.79 -21.37
N ILE A 61 16.14 1.52 -21.13
CA ILE A 61 14.90 1.38 -21.93
C ILE A 61 15.15 1.70 -23.39
N VAL A 62 15.93 2.74 -23.66
CA VAL A 62 16.28 3.15 -25.03
C VAL A 62 17.27 2.18 -25.69
N ALA A 63 18.05 1.46 -24.90
CA ALA A 63 18.89 0.34 -25.35
C ALA A 63 18.13 -0.99 -25.50
N GLY A 64 16.80 -1.00 -25.31
CA GLY A 64 15.97 -2.20 -25.43
C GLY A 64 15.98 -3.11 -24.20
N ARG A 65 16.47 -2.62 -23.06
CA ARG A 65 16.46 -3.32 -21.76
C ARG A 65 15.49 -2.64 -20.81
N PHE A 66 14.54 -3.40 -20.27
CA PHE A 66 13.45 -2.85 -19.46
C PHE A 66 13.59 -3.31 -18.00
N PRO A 67 14.29 -2.54 -17.14
CA PRO A 67 14.42 -2.83 -15.71
C PRO A 67 13.13 -2.46 -14.96
N LEU A 68 12.11 -3.30 -15.08
CA LEU A 68 10.78 -3.07 -14.52
C LEU A 68 10.38 -4.20 -13.57
N ALA A 69 9.66 -3.85 -12.50
CA ALA A 69 9.15 -4.80 -11.52
C ALA A 69 10.22 -5.78 -10.96
N GLY A 70 11.41 -5.26 -10.62
CA GLY A 70 12.51 -6.06 -10.07
C GLY A 70 13.11 -7.09 -11.04
N ARG A 71 12.83 -6.97 -12.34
CA ARG A 71 13.36 -7.83 -13.39
C ARG A 71 13.85 -6.99 -14.57
N ILE A 72 14.74 -7.56 -15.36
CA ILE A 72 15.18 -6.96 -16.63
C ILE A 72 14.64 -7.84 -17.76
N LEU A 73 13.95 -7.21 -18.71
CA LEU A 73 13.59 -7.83 -19.99
C LEU A 73 14.48 -7.24 -21.07
N GLU A 74 15.23 -8.09 -21.76
CA GLU A 74 15.99 -7.72 -22.94
C GLU A 74 15.20 -8.10 -24.18
N THR A 75 14.93 -7.14 -25.07
CA THR A 75 14.07 -7.41 -26.23
C THR A 75 14.83 -7.86 -27.48
N GLY A 76 16.16 -7.83 -27.48
CA GLY A 76 16.97 -8.18 -28.65
C GLY A 76 16.68 -7.34 -29.90
N GLY A 77 16.10 -6.14 -29.74
CA GLY A 77 15.66 -5.27 -30.84
C GLY A 77 14.17 -5.40 -31.20
N GLU A 78 13.46 -6.39 -30.66
CA GLU A 78 12.00 -6.51 -30.81
C GLU A 78 11.26 -5.49 -29.91
N SER A 79 9.96 -5.32 -30.16
CA SER A 79 9.14 -4.48 -29.29
C SER A 79 8.88 -5.19 -27.96
N PRO A 80 9.00 -4.50 -26.80
CA PRO A 80 8.65 -5.11 -25.51
C PRO A 80 7.17 -5.50 -25.39
N PHE A 81 6.32 -5.07 -26.33
CA PHE A 81 4.88 -5.38 -26.37
C PHE A 81 4.55 -6.59 -27.26
N GLU A 82 5.55 -7.14 -27.96
CA GLU A 82 5.40 -8.25 -28.91
C GLU A 82 6.12 -9.53 -28.41
N VAL A 83 6.79 -9.46 -27.25
CA VAL A 83 7.51 -10.58 -26.62
C VAL A 83 6.77 -11.12 -25.39
N ASP A 84 7.14 -12.32 -24.97
CA ASP A 84 6.64 -12.92 -23.73
C ASP A 84 7.15 -12.16 -22.49
N LEU A 85 6.21 -11.72 -21.66
CA LEU A 85 6.52 -10.89 -20.50
C LEU A 85 6.86 -11.75 -19.28
N PRO A 86 7.92 -11.42 -18.50
CA PRO A 86 8.40 -12.27 -17.42
C PRO A 86 7.40 -12.55 -16.29
N SER A 87 6.49 -11.61 -16.03
CA SER A 87 5.47 -11.73 -14.99
C SER A 87 4.30 -10.76 -15.23
N ARG A 88 3.20 -10.97 -14.52
CA ARG A 88 2.06 -10.04 -14.55
C ARG A 88 2.44 -8.67 -14.00
N GLU A 89 3.24 -8.61 -12.95
CA GLU A 89 3.74 -7.38 -12.33
C GLU A 89 4.61 -6.59 -13.30
N PHE A 90 5.45 -7.29 -14.08
CA PHE A 90 6.22 -6.69 -15.16
C PHE A 90 5.30 -6.09 -16.22
N ALA A 91 4.30 -6.87 -16.68
CA ALA A 91 3.34 -6.42 -17.68
C ALA A 91 2.56 -5.18 -17.23
N ILE A 92 2.15 -5.12 -15.96
CA ILE A 92 1.51 -3.93 -15.36
C ILE A 92 2.45 -2.73 -15.47
N ARG A 93 3.69 -2.84 -14.99
CA ARG A 93 4.65 -1.72 -14.96
C ARG A 93 5.04 -1.25 -16.37
N LEU A 94 5.14 -2.17 -17.32
CA LEU A 94 5.39 -1.86 -18.71
C LEU A 94 4.23 -1.07 -19.32
N HIS A 95 3.00 -1.54 -19.13
CA HIS A 95 1.80 -0.93 -19.72
C HIS A 95 1.30 0.33 -19.02
N THR A 96 1.75 0.65 -17.80
CA THR A 96 1.41 1.92 -17.14
C THR A 96 2.18 3.10 -17.71
N PHE A 97 3.26 2.87 -18.47
CA PHE A 97 4.16 3.94 -18.95
C PHE A 97 4.69 4.87 -17.85
N SER A 98 4.60 4.49 -16.57
CA SER A 98 5.16 5.28 -15.48
C SER A 98 6.66 5.53 -15.66
N TRP A 99 7.36 4.63 -16.35
CA TRP A 99 8.77 4.76 -16.73
C TRP A 99 9.04 5.89 -17.73
N ALA A 100 8.03 6.41 -18.44
CA ALA A 100 8.19 7.53 -19.37
C ALA A 100 8.73 8.80 -18.69
N ARG A 101 8.55 8.93 -17.36
CA ARG A 101 9.17 10.01 -16.57
C ARG A 101 10.69 10.01 -16.68
N HIS A 102 11.31 8.83 -16.78
CA HIS A 102 12.76 8.69 -16.86
C HIS A 102 13.32 9.25 -18.16
N ILE A 103 12.54 9.16 -19.25
CA ILE A 103 12.89 9.69 -20.59
C ILE A 103 13.14 11.20 -20.57
N ARG A 104 12.61 11.93 -19.56
CA ARG A 104 12.92 13.35 -19.37
C ARG A 104 14.39 13.65 -19.07
N ALA A 105 15.17 12.65 -18.66
CA ALA A 105 16.61 12.78 -18.48
C ALA A 105 17.38 12.78 -19.81
N LEU A 106 16.75 12.40 -20.92
CA LEU A 106 17.39 12.25 -22.22
C LEU A 106 17.30 13.56 -23.01
N SER A 107 18.41 13.93 -23.66
CA SER A 107 18.52 15.10 -24.54
C SER A 107 18.56 14.73 -26.01
N GLU A 108 19.15 13.57 -26.34
CA GLU A 108 19.45 13.14 -27.70
C GLU A 108 18.17 12.87 -28.51
N GLU A 109 18.17 13.35 -29.77
CA GLU A 109 17.00 13.26 -30.65
C GLU A 109 16.65 11.81 -31.00
N ASP A 110 17.67 10.98 -31.24
CA ASP A 110 17.52 9.55 -31.53
C ASP A 110 16.89 8.78 -30.36
N ASP A 111 17.29 9.11 -29.13
CA ASP A 111 16.76 8.47 -27.93
C ASP A 111 15.28 8.83 -27.69
N LEU A 112 14.93 10.10 -27.91
CA LEU A 112 13.54 10.56 -27.86
C LEU A 112 12.70 9.93 -29.00
N ALA A 113 13.30 9.74 -30.19
CA ALA A 113 12.66 9.05 -31.30
C ALA A 113 12.36 7.58 -30.98
N ARG A 114 13.28 6.88 -30.32
CA ARG A 114 13.06 5.51 -29.81
C ARG A 114 11.95 5.46 -28.76
N ALA A 115 11.92 6.41 -27.82
CA ALA A 115 10.83 6.50 -26.85
C ALA A 115 9.46 6.74 -27.53
N ARG A 116 9.41 7.60 -28.55
CA ARG A 116 8.20 7.79 -29.39
C ARG A 116 7.79 6.51 -30.12
N GLN A 117 8.76 5.76 -30.63
CA GLN A 117 8.51 4.48 -31.30
C GLN A 117 7.85 3.47 -30.36
N LEU A 118 8.26 3.41 -29.08
CA LEU A 118 7.61 2.55 -28.08
C LEU A 118 6.13 2.91 -27.88
N VAL A 119 5.79 4.19 -27.78
CA VAL A 119 4.40 4.65 -27.69
C VAL A 119 3.63 4.31 -28.97
N SER A 120 4.23 4.54 -30.15
CA SER A 120 3.63 4.22 -31.44
C SER A 120 3.31 2.73 -31.58
N ARG A 121 4.25 1.87 -31.18
CA ARG A 121 4.11 0.40 -31.17
C ARG A 121 3.01 -0.04 -30.22
N TRP A 122 2.98 0.49 -29.00
CA TRP A 122 1.89 0.18 -28.07
C TRP A 122 0.51 0.55 -28.65
N ILE A 123 0.39 1.73 -29.27
CA ILE A 123 -0.87 2.16 -29.91
C ILE A 123 -1.26 1.21 -31.06
N ALA A 124 -0.29 0.75 -31.85
CA ALA A 124 -0.55 -0.18 -32.96
C ALA A 124 -1.03 -1.55 -32.44
N THR A 125 -0.37 -2.09 -31.42
CA THR A 125 -0.61 -3.44 -30.89
C THR A 125 -1.82 -3.50 -29.95
N HIS A 126 -1.87 -2.61 -28.95
CA HIS A 126 -2.89 -2.63 -27.89
C HIS A 126 -3.97 -1.57 -28.06
N GLY A 127 -3.76 -0.56 -28.90
CA GLY A 127 -4.76 0.50 -29.11
C GLY A 127 -6.03 -0.02 -29.79
N ARG A 128 -5.93 -1.05 -30.66
CA ARG A 128 -7.08 -1.64 -31.35
C ARG A 128 -7.80 -2.70 -30.50
N LEU A 129 -7.03 -3.49 -29.76
CA LEU A 129 -7.50 -4.63 -28.98
C LEU A 129 -7.54 -4.26 -27.49
N MET A 130 -8.71 -3.81 -27.04
CA MET A 130 -8.92 -3.38 -25.65
C MET A 130 -9.10 -4.58 -24.70
N LYS A 131 -8.04 -5.35 -24.47
CA LYS A 131 -8.05 -6.60 -23.69
C LYS A 131 -6.83 -6.75 -22.79
N GLY A 132 -6.97 -7.61 -21.78
CA GLY A 132 -5.88 -8.03 -20.89
C GLY A 132 -5.36 -6.92 -19.98
N VAL A 133 -4.16 -7.15 -19.42
CA VAL A 133 -3.50 -6.26 -18.45
C VAL A 133 -3.38 -4.83 -18.97
N SER A 134 -3.12 -4.66 -20.27
CA SER A 134 -2.95 -3.35 -20.90
C SER A 134 -4.17 -2.42 -20.76
N TRP A 135 -5.38 -2.96 -20.58
CA TRP A 135 -6.63 -2.21 -20.43
C TRP A 135 -7.33 -2.46 -19.11
N GLU A 136 -6.65 -3.03 -18.11
CA GLU A 136 -7.17 -2.97 -16.74
C GLU A 136 -7.36 -1.50 -16.33
N PRO A 137 -8.51 -1.12 -15.71
CA PRO A 137 -8.83 0.30 -15.48
C PRO A 137 -7.74 1.08 -14.74
N ASP A 138 -7.12 0.47 -13.73
CA ASP A 138 -6.02 1.08 -12.98
C ASP A 138 -4.75 1.29 -13.84
N VAL A 139 -4.40 0.30 -14.67
CA VAL A 139 -3.27 0.39 -15.62
C VAL A 139 -3.52 1.49 -16.67
N ALA A 140 -4.74 1.55 -17.21
CA ALA A 140 -5.14 2.56 -18.18
C ALA A 140 -5.19 3.97 -17.57
N ALA A 141 -5.60 4.10 -16.31
CA ALA A 141 -5.59 5.36 -15.57
C ALA A 141 -4.16 5.87 -15.34
N GLN A 142 -3.26 5.02 -14.86
CA GLN A 142 -1.84 5.37 -14.69
C GLN A 142 -1.18 5.75 -16.02
N ARG A 143 -1.48 5.01 -17.11
CA ARG A 143 -0.98 5.33 -18.44
C ARG A 143 -1.50 6.67 -18.95
N LEU A 144 -2.77 6.97 -18.71
CA LEU A 144 -3.34 8.28 -19.07
C LEU A 144 -2.62 9.41 -18.34
N ILE A 145 -2.41 9.29 -17.03
CA ILE A 145 -1.66 10.29 -16.24
C ILE A 145 -0.22 10.41 -16.78
N ALA A 146 0.49 9.30 -16.94
CA ALA A 146 1.87 9.30 -17.42
C ALA A 146 2.00 9.93 -18.82
N TRP A 147 1.11 9.61 -19.75
CA TRP A 147 1.13 10.18 -21.09
C TRP A 147 0.78 11.67 -21.12
N LEU A 148 -0.12 12.15 -20.26
CA LEU A 148 -0.41 13.57 -20.14
C LEU A 148 0.79 14.33 -19.56
N SER A 149 1.33 13.85 -18.43
CA SER A 149 2.45 14.49 -17.73
C SER A 149 3.75 14.49 -18.54
N HIS A 150 4.02 13.41 -19.28
CA HIS A 150 5.25 13.25 -20.06
C HIS A 150 5.04 13.51 -21.55
N SER A 151 3.90 14.10 -21.92
CA SER A 151 3.64 14.53 -23.30
C SER A 151 4.70 15.47 -23.89
N PRO A 152 5.37 16.39 -23.15
CA PRO A 152 6.37 17.28 -23.76
C PRO A 152 7.56 16.52 -24.35
N VAL A 153 8.01 15.46 -23.69
CA VAL A 153 9.13 14.63 -24.18
C VAL A 153 8.67 13.62 -25.23
N ILE A 154 7.46 13.07 -25.07
CA ILE A 154 6.87 12.15 -26.06
C ILE A 154 6.54 12.88 -27.37
N LEU A 155 6.15 14.15 -27.35
CA LEU A 155 5.72 14.89 -28.54
C LEU A 155 6.79 15.81 -29.12
N LYS A 156 7.95 15.92 -28.48
CA LYS A 156 9.09 16.70 -29.00
C LYS A 156 9.44 16.21 -30.41
N GLN A 157 9.45 17.11 -31.41
CA GLN A 157 9.71 16.82 -32.83
C GLN A 157 8.83 15.70 -33.42
N ALA A 158 7.65 15.44 -32.86
CA ALA A 158 6.73 14.48 -33.44
C ALA A 158 6.13 15.02 -34.75
N ASP A 159 6.01 14.16 -35.75
CA ASP A 159 5.23 14.49 -36.95
C ASP A 159 3.73 14.63 -36.63
N HIS A 160 3.01 15.29 -37.55
CA HIS A 160 1.59 15.54 -37.38
C HIS A 160 0.74 14.25 -37.29
N VAL A 161 1.17 13.17 -37.95
CA VAL A 161 0.46 11.90 -38.01
C VAL A 161 0.50 11.19 -36.66
N PHE A 162 1.69 11.11 -36.05
CA PHE A 162 1.89 10.58 -34.71
C PHE A 162 1.17 11.43 -33.68
N TYR A 163 1.28 12.76 -33.76
CA TYR A 163 0.59 13.68 -32.86
C TYR A 163 -0.92 13.41 -32.85
N ARG A 164 -1.57 13.36 -34.02
CA ARG A 164 -3.02 13.05 -34.12
C ARG A 164 -3.36 11.65 -33.61
N ARG A 165 -2.53 10.63 -33.88
CA ARG A 165 -2.72 9.27 -33.35
C ARG A 165 -2.63 9.23 -31.83
N PHE A 166 -1.69 9.94 -31.25
CA PHE A 166 -1.49 10.04 -29.80
C PHE A 166 -2.69 10.71 -29.12
N LEU A 167 -3.14 11.87 -29.62
CA LEU A 167 -4.34 12.55 -29.10
C LEU A 167 -5.61 11.70 -29.23
N LYS A 168 -5.75 10.98 -30.34
CA LYS A 168 -6.87 10.04 -30.53
C LYS A 168 -6.84 8.93 -29.47
N SER A 169 -5.65 8.40 -29.18
CA SER A 169 -5.47 7.37 -28.16
C SER A 169 -5.83 7.90 -26.77
N LEU A 170 -5.37 9.11 -26.39
CA LEU A 170 -5.76 9.74 -25.12
C LEU A 170 -7.29 9.89 -25.00
N ALA A 171 -7.95 10.38 -26.04
CA ALA A 171 -9.41 10.55 -26.05
C ALA A 171 -10.16 9.22 -25.87
N VAL A 172 -9.63 8.13 -26.45
CA VAL A 172 -10.17 6.76 -26.26
C VAL A 172 -10.01 6.31 -24.81
N HIS A 173 -8.85 6.54 -24.18
CA HIS A 173 -8.64 6.22 -22.76
C HIS A 173 -9.62 6.97 -21.87
N VAL A 174 -9.80 8.27 -22.09
CA VAL A 174 -10.74 9.09 -21.31
C VAL A 174 -12.17 8.56 -21.44
N ARG A 175 -12.62 8.25 -22.66
CA ARG A 175 -13.98 7.70 -22.89
C ARG A 175 -14.13 6.31 -22.25
N TYR A 176 -13.12 5.46 -22.37
CA TYR A 176 -13.09 4.15 -21.73
C TYR A 176 -13.20 4.26 -20.20
N LEU A 177 -12.33 5.06 -19.57
CA LEU A 177 -12.28 5.22 -18.12
C LEU A 177 -13.59 5.80 -17.57
N ARG A 178 -14.18 6.80 -18.26
CA ARG A 178 -15.50 7.33 -17.90
C ARG A 178 -16.60 6.27 -17.95
N HIS A 179 -16.54 5.38 -18.93
CA HIS A 179 -17.52 4.31 -19.10
C HIS A 179 -17.39 3.22 -18.04
N VAL A 180 -16.18 2.90 -17.59
CA VAL A 180 -15.94 1.80 -16.64
C VAL A 180 -15.84 2.24 -15.18
N ALA A 181 -15.69 3.54 -14.90
CA ALA A 181 -15.37 4.09 -13.57
C ALA A 181 -16.24 3.52 -12.44
N ASP A 182 -17.56 3.47 -12.63
CA ASP A 182 -18.51 3.00 -11.61
C ASP A 182 -18.43 1.47 -11.39
N ALA A 183 -17.90 0.73 -12.36
CA ALA A 183 -17.76 -0.72 -12.33
C ALA A 183 -16.39 -1.20 -11.81
N VAL A 184 -15.41 -0.30 -11.66
CA VAL A 184 -14.12 -0.63 -11.04
C VAL A 184 -14.35 -1.03 -9.59
N PRO A 185 -13.74 -2.08 -9.02
CA PRO A 185 -13.89 -2.39 -7.61
C PRO A 185 -13.50 -1.22 -6.69
N ASP A 186 -14.13 -1.15 -5.51
CA ASP A 186 -13.82 -0.13 -4.51
C ASP A 186 -12.35 -0.22 -4.04
N GLY A 187 -11.79 0.93 -3.61
CA GLY A 187 -10.39 1.09 -3.23
C GLY A 187 -9.58 1.97 -4.17
N GLU A 188 -8.27 1.99 -3.95
CA GLU A 188 -7.32 2.93 -4.55
C GLU A 188 -7.44 3.00 -6.08
N GLY A 189 -7.54 1.85 -6.76
CA GLY A 189 -7.63 1.80 -8.22
C GLY A 189 -8.83 2.58 -8.79
N ARG A 190 -9.98 2.59 -8.10
CA ARG A 190 -11.14 3.39 -8.52
C ARG A 190 -10.92 4.88 -8.29
N LEU A 191 -10.31 5.26 -7.15
CA LEU A 191 -9.95 6.65 -6.89
C LEU A 191 -8.93 7.14 -7.94
N ARG A 192 -7.93 6.33 -8.28
CA ARG A 192 -6.94 6.64 -9.32
C ARG A 192 -7.57 6.82 -10.70
N VAL A 193 -8.58 6.01 -11.05
CA VAL A 193 -9.37 6.21 -12.29
C VAL A 193 -10.05 7.58 -12.31
N ARG A 194 -10.58 8.03 -11.18
CA ARG A 194 -11.26 9.33 -11.07
C ARG A 194 -10.27 10.49 -11.13
N VAL A 195 -9.12 10.35 -10.48
CA VAL A 195 -7.98 11.27 -10.58
C VAL A 195 -7.52 11.40 -12.04
N ALA A 196 -7.36 10.28 -12.76
CA ALA A 196 -6.95 10.30 -14.17
C ALA A 196 -7.99 11.00 -15.08
N ILE A 197 -9.29 10.81 -14.83
CA ILE A 197 -10.35 11.51 -15.56
C ILE A 197 -10.30 13.02 -15.26
N ALA A 198 -10.08 13.42 -14.01
CA ALA A 198 -9.94 14.82 -13.62
C ALA A 198 -8.72 15.47 -14.30
N PHE A 199 -7.55 14.82 -14.27
CA PHE A 199 -6.37 15.24 -15.02
C PHE A 199 -6.67 15.47 -16.50
N ALA A 200 -7.34 14.52 -17.14
CA ALA A 200 -7.67 14.65 -18.56
C ALA A 200 -8.60 15.83 -18.85
N THR A 201 -9.52 16.18 -17.93
CA THR A 201 -10.41 17.33 -18.14
C THR A 201 -9.73 18.68 -18.04
N VAL A 202 -8.60 18.79 -17.33
CA VAL A 202 -7.83 20.03 -17.23
C VAL A 202 -6.66 20.07 -18.22
N ALA A 203 -6.10 18.92 -18.58
CA ALA A 203 -4.98 18.82 -19.52
C ALA A 203 -5.41 18.82 -21.00
N MET A 204 -6.68 18.58 -21.30
CA MET A 204 -7.21 18.48 -22.66
C MET A 204 -8.44 19.38 -22.83
N PRO A 205 -8.76 19.82 -24.08
CA PRO A 205 -9.98 20.57 -24.37
C PRO A 205 -11.23 19.85 -23.84
N ALA A 206 -11.91 20.48 -22.89
CA ALA A 206 -13.12 19.97 -22.25
C ALA A 206 -14.12 21.11 -22.04
N SER A 207 -15.42 20.79 -22.06
CA SER A 207 -16.45 21.76 -21.68
C SER A 207 -16.41 22.03 -20.17
N ALA A 208 -16.81 23.23 -19.75
CA ALA A 208 -16.94 23.57 -18.33
C ALA A 208 -17.85 22.58 -17.57
N SER A 209 -18.90 22.07 -18.22
CA SER A 209 -19.76 21.02 -17.65
C SER A 209 -19.04 19.69 -17.44
N SER A 210 -18.09 19.32 -18.32
CA SER A 210 -17.28 18.11 -18.17
C SER A 210 -16.29 18.25 -17.02
N ILE A 211 -15.68 19.43 -16.85
CA ILE A 211 -14.74 19.72 -15.75
C ILE A 211 -15.49 19.62 -14.41
N ARG A 212 -16.63 20.32 -14.27
CA ARG A 212 -17.46 20.26 -13.05
C ARG A 212 -17.96 18.86 -12.72
N ARG A 213 -18.30 18.06 -13.74
CA ARG A 213 -18.72 16.67 -13.52
C ARG A 213 -17.58 15.79 -13.02
N ALA A 214 -16.38 15.92 -13.60
CA ALA A 214 -15.21 15.18 -13.14
C ALA A 214 -14.82 15.59 -11.71
N ALA A 215 -14.87 16.88 -11.40
CA ALA A 215 -14.63 17.41 -10.06
C ALA A 215 -15.60 16.81 -9.01
N ARG A 216 -16.92 16.81 -9.28
CA ARG A 216 -17.89 16.19 -8.37
C ARG A 216 -17.64 14.70 -8.13
N HIS A 217 -17.36 13.93 -9.19
CA HIS A 217 -17.07 12.51 -9.02
C HIS A 217 -15.75 12.24 -8.30
N LEU A 218 -14.77 13.15 -8.40
CA LEU A 218 -13.57 13.08 -7.59
C LEU A 218 -13.88 13.39 -6.13
N ASP A 219 -14.69 14.42 -5.85
CA ASP A 219 -15.12 14.77 -4.50
C ASP A 219 -15.86 13.62 -3.81
N GLU A 220 -16.82 12.99 -4.50
CA GLU A 220 -17.56 11.80 -4.02
C GLU A 220 -16.63 10.65 -3.63
N GLU A 221 -15.53 10.47 -4.37
CA GLU A 221 -14.59 9.37 -4.18
C GLU A 221 -13.54 9.68 -3.12
N LEU A 222 -13.11 10.94 -3.00
CA LEU A 222 -12.28 11.42 -1.91
C LEU A 222 -13.02 11.31 -0.57
N ASP A 223 -14.28 11.74 -0.51
CA ASP A 223 -15.11 11.63 0.70
C ASP A 223 -15.35 10.16 1.11
N ARG A 224 -15.44 9.24 0.14
CA ARG A 224 -15.64 7.82 0.44
C ARG A 224 -14.36 7.13 0.94
N GLN A 225 -13.19 7.54 0.45
CA GLN A 225 -11.96 6.77 0.61
C GLN A 225 -10.90 7.41 1.52
N ILE A 226 -10.97 8.73 1.75
CA ILE A 226 -10.11 9.46 2.69
C ILE A 226 -10.91 9.72 3.96
N LEU A 227 -10.50 9.08 5.04
CA LEU A 227 -11.17 9.13 6.33
C LEU A 227 -11.00 10.51 7.01
N PRO A 228 -11.82 10.81 8.03
CA PRO A 228 -11.71 12.06 8.79
C PRO A 228 -10.34 12.28 9.45
N ASP A 229 -9.63 11.21 9.79
CA ASP A 229 -8.25 11.26 10.30
C ASP A 229 -7.16 11.35 9.20
N GLY A 230 -7.57 11.36 7.93
CA GLY A 230 -6.70 11.49 6.76
C GLY A 230 -6.12 10.19 6.23
N GLY A 231 -6.32 9.06 6.90
CA GLY A 231 -5.91 7.77 6.37
C GLY A 231 -6.85 7.27 5.26
N HIS A 232 -6.37 6.31 4.48
CA HIS A 232 -7.15 5.70 3.41
C HIS A 232 -7.90 4.46 3.92
N VAL A 233 -9.12 4.22 3.42
CA VAL A 233 -9.98 3.07 3.81
C VAL A 233 -9.35 1.67 3.66
N SER A 234 -8.28 1.55 2.88
CA SER A 234 -7.49 0.29 2.77
C SER A 234 -6.59 0.02 3.98
N ARG A 235 -6.42 1.01 4.86
CA ARG A 235 -5.50 0.97 6.00
C ARG A 235 -4.04 0.72 5.59
N ASN A 236 -3.67 1.04 4.35
CA ASN A 236 -2.33 0.89 3.82
C ASN A 236 -1.61 2.26 3.82
N PRO A 237 -0.59 2.47 4.68
CA PRO A 237 0.18 3.72 4.74
C PRO A 237 0.73 4.22 3.39
N ARG A 238 1.10 3.29 2.50
CA ARG A 238 1.69 3.62 1.19
C ARG A 238 0.70 4.32 0.27
N VAL A 239 -0.61 4.01 0.38
CA VAL A 239 -1.65 4.59 -0.47
C VAL A 239 -1.75 6.10 -0.29
N ALA A 240 -1.57 6.62 0.93
CA ALA A 240 -1.56 8.06 1.17
C ALA A 240 -0.45 8.77 0.37
N LEU A 241 0.75 8.19 0.35
CA LEU A 241 1.87 8.72 -0.45
C LEU A 241 1.58 8.64 -1.95
N ASP A 242 1.10 7.50 -2.45
CA ASP A 242 0.83 7.30 -3.88
C ASP A 242 -0.27 8.23 -4.39
N LEU A 243 -1.31 8.48 -3.58
CA LEU A 243 -2.36 9.44 -3.89
C LEU A 243 -1.83 10.89 -3.87
N LEU A 244 -1.02 11.28 -2.88
CA LEU A 244 -0.46 12.64 -2.82
C LEU A 244 0.45 12.95 -4.03
N LEU A 245 1.19 11.95 -4.54
CA LEU A 245 2.00 12.08 -5.75
C LEU A 245 1.16 12.45 -7.00
N ASP A 246 -0.14 12.12 -7.02
CA ASP A 246 -1.05 12.45 -8.12
C ASP A 246 -1.95 13.66 -7.80
N LEU A 247 -2.44 13.78 -6.56
CA LEU A 247 -3.36 14.84 -6.14
C LEU A 247 -2.69 16.22 -6.07
N LEU A 248 -1.42 16.29 -5.66
CA LEU A 248 -0.69 17.56 -5.58
C LEU A 248 -0.47 18.21 -6.97
N PRO A 249 0.03 17.50 -8.00
CA PRO A 249 0.06 18.03 -9.36
C PRO A 249 -1.31 18.36 -9.92
N LEU A 250 -2.34 17.57 -9.60
CA LEU A 250 -3.70 17.84 -10.03
C LEU A 250 -4.19 19.18 -9.47
N ARG A 251 -4.03 19.40 -8.15
CA ARG A 251 -4.33 20.67 -7.47
C ARG A 251 -3.63 21.84 -8.16
N GLN A 252 -2.32 21.72 -8.38
CA GLN A 252 -1.53 22.76 -9.04
C GLN A 252 -2.04 23.06 -10.45
N THR A 253 -2.44 22.04 -11.19
CA THR A 253 -2.95 22.18 -12.56
C THR A 253 -4.29 22.92 -12.59
N TYR A 254 -5.20 22.65 -11.66
CA TYR A 254 -6.44 23.43 -11.52
C TYR A 254 -6.16 24.91 -11.25
N VAL A 255 -5.29 25.19 -10.28
CA VAL A 255 -4.92 26.56 -9.87
C VAL A 255 -4.26 27.32 -11.01
N ASN A 256 -3.26 26.72 -11.67
CA ASN A 256 -2.51 27.36 -12.76
C ASN A 256 -3.38 27.72 -13.97
N LEU A 257 -4.45 26.95 -14.22
CA LEU A 257 -5.37 27.19 -15.32
C LEU A 257 -6.56 28.09 -14.93
N GLY A 258 -6.63 28.54 -13.67
CA GLY A 258 -7.75 29.36 -13.18
C GLY A 258 -9.08 28.63 -13.13
N HIS A 259 -9.06 27.30 -12.96
CA HIS A 259 -10.27 26.50 -12.77
C HIS A 259 -10.65 26.39 -11.30
N ASP A 260 -11.94 26.32 -11.01
CA ASP A 260 -12.43 25.96 -9.68
C ASP A 260 -11.90 24.58 -9.29
N VAL A 261 -11.27 24.52 -8.12
CA VAL A 261 -10.74 23.28 -7.54
C VAL A 261 -11.90 22.45 -6.98
N PRO A 262 -11.90 21.10 -7.11
CA PRO A 262 -12.88 20.26 -6.45
C PRO A 262 -12.91 20.53 -4.93
N VAL A 263 -14.11 20.61 -4.36
CA VAL A 263 -14.32 21.17 -3.02
C VAL A 263 -13.63 20.33 -1.95
N LYS A 264 -13.53 19.01 -2.18
CA LYS A 264 -12.92 18.07 -1.22
C LYS A 264 -11.44 17.83 -1.49
N LEU A 265 -10.88 18.31 -2.61
CA LEU A 265 -9.50 18.04 -2.98
C LEU A 265 -8.50 18.59 -1.94
N ILE A 266 -8.56 19.90 -1.67
CA ILE A 266 -7.64 20.55 -0.72
C ILE A 266 -7.83 19.99 0.70
N PRO A 267 -9.05 19.93 1.26
CA PRO A 267 -9.25 19.36 2.60
C PRO A 267 -8.78 17.90 2.72
N SER A 268 -8.89 17.10 1.66
CA SER A 268 -8.39 15.71 1.68
C SER A 268 -6.87 15.68 1.71
N ILE A 269 -6.21 16.47 0.87
CA ILE A 269 -4.74 16.61 0.87
C ILE A 269 -4.24 17.04 2.26
N ASP A 270 -4.87 18.06 2.85
CA ASP A 270 -4.46 18.63 4.13
C ASP A 270 -4.59 17.61 5.28
N ARG A 271 -5.60 16.74 5.26
CA ARG A 271 -5.75 15.64 6.23
C ARG A 271 -4.74 14.51 6.01
N MET A 272 -4.39 14.22 4.75
CA MET A 272 -3.47 13.12 4.42
C MET A 272 -2.03 13.38 4.89
N PHE A 273 -1.58 14.64 4.97
CA PHE A 273 -0.24 14.96 5.44
C PHE A 273 0.02 14.55 6.90
N PRO A 274 -0.81 14.95 7.89
CA PRO A 274 -0.74 14.43 9.26
C PRO A 274 -0.79 12.90 9.35
N ALA A 275 -1.65 12.24 8.57
CA ALA A 275 -1.72 10.78 8.53
C ALA A 275 -0.41 10.16 7.98
N LEU A 276 0.19 10.76 6.96
CA LEU A 276 1.49 10.34 6.44
C LEU A 276 2.62 10.51 7.48
N ARG A 277 2.61 11.62 8.24
CA ARG A 277 3.54 11.84 9.37
C ARG A 277 3.32 10.84 10.50
N PHE A 278 2.08 10.46 10.77
CA PHE A 278 1.74 9.43 11.76
C PHE A 278 2.41 8.08 11.44
N PHE A 279 2.42 7.65 10.17
CA PHE A 279 3.05 6.39 9.77
C PHE A 279 4.56 6.47 9.56
N ARG A 280 5.13 7.68 9.58
CA ARG A 280 6.56 7.89 9.38
C ARG A 280 7.32 7.60 10.68
N HIS A 281 8.32 6.72 10.59
CA HIS A 281 9.32 6.52 11.64
C HIS A 281 10.35 7.66 11.66
N GLN A 282 11.12 7.77 12.73
CA GLN A 282 12.12 8.84 12.87
C GLN A 282 13.21 8.80 11.78
N GLY A 283 13.59 7.60 11.32
CA GLY A 283 14.51 7.39 10.19
C GLY A 283 13.98 7.90 8.84
N GLY A 284 12.68 8.18 8.75
CA GLY A 284 12.05 8.70 7.54
C GLY A 284 11.22 7.68 6.77
N GLU A 285 11.39 6.39 7.02
CA GLU A 285 10.61 5.36 6.35
C GLU A 285 9.16 5.30 6.86
N LEU A 286 8.25 4.87 5.99
CA LEU A 286 6.87 4.59 6.36
C LEU A 286 6.76 3.19 6.98
N ALA A 287 5.85 3.06 7.95
CA ALA A 287 5.50 1.79 8.56
C ALA A 287 4.88 0.82 7.54
N LEU A 288 5.09 -0.48 7.75
CA LEU A 288 4.82 -1.56 6.80
C LEU A 288 3.56 -2.36 7.16
N PHE A 289 2.49 -1.64 7.49
CA PHE A 289 1.19 -2.25 7.81
C PHE A 289 0.38 -2.60 6.56
N ASN A 290 -0.31 -3.74 6.62
CA ASN A 290 -1.18 -4.21 5.54
C ASN A 290 -0.40 -4.24 4.21
N GLY A 291 -1.00 -3.80 3.10
CA GLY A 291 -0.36 -3.81 1.79
C GLY A 291 0.84 -2.86 1.60
N ALA A 292 1.38 -2.26 2.67
CA ALA A 292 2.49 -1.32 2.55
C ALA A 292 3.81 -2.01 2.21
N THR A 293 4.55 -1.39 1.30
CA THR A 293 5.93 -1.73 0.93
C THR A 293 6.84 -0.55 1.23
N SER A 294 8.16 -0.75 1.25
CA SER A 294 9.12 0.35 1.39
C SER A 294 8.86 1.48 0.39
N ALA A 295 8.84 2.71 0.89
CA ALA A 295 8.86 3.89 0.04
C ALA A 295 10.29 4.36 -0.21
N GLN A 296 10.57 4.83 -1.43
CA GLN A 296 11.84 5.49 -1.68
C GLN A 296 11.84 6.83 -0.94
N ALA A 297 12.93 7.15 -0.24
CA ALA A 297 13.03 8.37 0.56
C ALA A 297 12.78 9.63 -0.27
N ASN A 298 13.28 9.64 -1.51
CA ASN A 298 13.12 10.74 -2.44
C ASN A 298 11.65 10.98 -2.87
N GLU A 299 10.84 9.93 -3.05
CA GLU A 299 9.40 10.02 -3.31
C GLU A 299 8.69 10.67 -2.13
N LEU A 300 8.98 10.22 -0.91
CA LEU A 300 8.37 10.78 0.30
C LEU A 300 8.74 12.25 0.48
N MET A 301 10.02 12.60 0.32
CA MET A 301 10.48 13.98 0.42
C MET A 301 9.88 14.90 -0.66
N SER A 302 9.65 14.37 -1.87
CA SER A 302 9.01 15.13 -2.97
C SER A 302 7.58 15.57 -2.65
N VAL A 303 6.88 14.81 -1.79
CA VAL A 303 5.54 15.11 -1.30
C VAL A 303 5.60 16.00 -0.06
N LEU A 304 6.44 15.65 0.92
CA LEU A 304 6.54 16.38 2.19
C LEU A 304 7.00 17.84 2.03
N ARG A 305 7.67 18.21 0.93
CA ARG A 305 7.99 19.62 0.66
C ARG A 305 6.76 20.52 0.46
N TYR A 306 5.60 19.92 0.19
CA TYR A 306 4.31 20.62 0.04
C TYR A 306 3.48 20.63 1.34
N ASP A 307 4.01 20.05 2.40
CA ASP A 307 3.39 20.06 3.72
C ASP A 307 3.69 21.38 4.42
N GLU A 308 2.75 22.33 4.33
CA GLU A 308 2.88 23.66 4.92
C GLU A 308 2.65 23.66 6.45
N THR A 309 2.08 22.58 6.99
CA THR A 309 1.61 22.56 8.40
C THR A 309 2.72 22.28 9.41
N ALA A 310 3.74 21.49 9.02
CA ALA A 310 4.84 21.02 9.89
C ALA A 310 4.40 20.53 11.30
N GLY A 311 3.13 20.13 11.45
CA GLY A 311 2.54 19.84 12.76
C GLY A 311 3.00 18.52 13.35
N GLN A 312 2.92 18.41 14.68
CA GLN A 312 3.24 17.16 15.36
C GLN A 312 2.35 16.01 14.85
N PRO A 313 2.89 14.78 14.69
CA PRO A 313 2.09 13.62 14.33
C PRO A 313 0.98 13.38 15.36
N PHE A 314 -0.17 12.89 14.90
CA PHE A 314 -1.22 12.49 15.82
C PHE A 314 -0.77 11.34 16.72
N LYS A 315 -1.38 11.28 17.91
CA LYS A 315 -1.21 10.14 18.81
C LYS A 315 -2.00 8.92 18.35
N GLY A 316 -3.17 9.11 17.74
CA GLY A 316 -3.98 8.02 17.19
C GLY A 316 -4.69 8.43 15.90
N LEU A 317 -5.07 7.43 15.11
CA LEU A 317 -5.91 7.57 13.93
C LEU A 317 -7.17 6.71 14.18
N PRO A 318 -8.24 7.27 14.77
CA PRO A 318 -9.39 6.48 15.23
C PRO A 318 -10.21 5.86 14.09
N ASP A 319 -10.30 6.50 12.94
CA ASP A 319 -11.06 6.00 11.79
C ASP A 319 -10.27 4.93 11.02
N SER A 320 -8.97 5.16 10.86
CA SER A 320 -8.02 4.22 10.23
C SER A 320 -7.63 3.07 11.17
N GLN A 321 -7.89 3.25 12.47
CA GLN A 321 -7.64 2.31 13.56
C GLN A 321 -6.15 1.97 13.73
N TYR A 322 -5.38 3.00 14.10
CA TYR A 322 -3.98 2.89 14.48
C TYR A 322 -3.66 3.74 15.71
N GLU A 323 -2.68 3.29 16.49
CA GLU A 323 -2.16 4.02 17.65
C GLU A 323 -0.65 4.26 17.52
N ARG A 324 -0.18 5.41 17.98
CA ARG A 324 1.23 5.81 17.99
C ARG A 324 1.68 6.22 19.38
N LEU A 325 2.73 5.59 19.87
CA LEU A 325 3.45 5.98 21.08
C LEU A 325 4.76 6.63 20.64
N ALA A 326 5.12 7.77 21.22
CA ALA A 326 6.36 8.44 20.88
C ALA A 326 6.96 9.13 22.11
N ALA A 327 8.26 8.95 22.30
CA ALA A 327 9.04 9.60 23.35
C ALA A 327 10.44 9.88 22.81
N LYS A 328 10.84 11.17 22.78
CA LYS A 328 12.09 11.63 22.16
C LYS A 328 12.25 11.11 20.72
N ASP A 329 13.28 10.32 20.45
CA ASP A 329 13.61 9.71 19.17
C ASP A 329 13.06 8.28 19.01
N VAL A 330 12.23 7.81 19.95
CA VAL A 330 11.58 6.50 19.89
C VAL A 330 10.13 6.64 19.42
N VAL A 331 9.76 5.78 18.48
CA VAL A 331 8.42 5.72 17.91
C VAL A 331 7.96 4.27 17.85
N VAL A 332 6.76 4.03 18.37
CA VAL A 332 6.01 2.79 18.22
C VAL A 332 4.71 3.09 17.50
N VAL A 333 4.42 2.34 16.44
CA VAL A 333 3.12 2.40 15.75
C VAL A 333 2.46 1.02 15.86
N MET A 334 1.17 0.97 16.14
CA MET A 334 0.41 -0.25 16.38
C MET A 334 -0.87 -0.30 15.53
N ASP A 335 -1.11 -1.42 14.84
CA ASP A 335 -2.37 -1.71 14.15
C ASP A 335 -3.44 -2.10 15.17
N THR A 336 -4.55 -1.36 15.22
CA THR A 336 -5.66 -1.61 16.17
C THR A 336 -6.99 -1.79 15.46
N GLY A 337 -6.99 -2.33 14.24
CA GLY A 337 -8.19 -2.37 13.42
C GLY A 337 -8.40 -3.60 12.56
N CYS A 338 -9.46 -3.54 11.76
CA CYS A 338 -9.82 -4.58 10.81
C CYS A 338 -10.32 -3.99 9.49
N PRO A 339 -10.31 -4.75 8.38
CA PRO A 339 -10.78 -4.24 7.10
C PRO A 339 -12.25 -3.85 7.14
N ILE A 340 -12.58 -2.64 6.70
CA ILE A 340 -13.94 -2.07 6.69
C ILE A 340 -14.90 -2.94 5.86
N SER A 341 -14.39 -3.56 4.78
CA SER A 341 -15.18 -4.49 3.99
C SER A 341 -14.33 -5.56 3.31
N ALA A 342 -14.97 -6.66 2.93
CA ALA A 342 -14.31 -7.71 2.16
C ALA A 342 -13.77 -7.21 0.79
N ALA A 343 -14.38 -6.19 0.17
CA ALA A 343 -13.87 -5.64 -1.10
C ALA A 343 -12.53 -4.93 -0.91
N LEU A 344 -12.43 -4.13 0.15
CA LEU A 344 -11.24 -3.35 0.50
C LEU A 344 -10.14 -4.22 1.13
N SER A 345 -10.47 -5.45 1.52
CA SER A 345 -9.54 -6.38 2.17
C SER A 345 -8.57 -7.12 1.23
N ARG A 346 -8.57 -6.81 -0.08
CA ARG A 346 -7.72 -7.51 -1.07
C ARG A 346 -6.22 -7.41 -0.77
N GLU A 347 -5.80 -6.29 -0.18
CA GLU A 347 -4.42 -6.05 0.27
C GLU A 347 -4.31 -5.99 1.79
N ALA A 348 -5.40 -6.26 2.52
CA ALA A 348 -5.33 -6.30 3.98
C ALA A 348 -4.60 -7.56 4.44
N HIS A 349 -3.87 -7.41 5.55
CA HIS A 349 -3.11 -8.47 6.18
C HIS A 349 -3.80 -8.94 7.47
N ALA A 350 -3.45 -10.14 7.93
CA ALA A 350 -3.86 -10.69 9.22
C ALA A 350 -2.95 -10.19 10.37
N GLY A 351 -2.57 -8.92 10.34
CA GLY A 351 -1.61 -8.29 11.26
C GLY A 351 -2.23 -7.45 12.38
N CYS A 352 -3.50 -7.68 12.74
CA CYS A 352 -4.15 -6.93 13.82
C CYS A 352 -3.35 -7.06 15.13
N LEU A 353 -3.17 -5.95 15.85
CA LEU A 353 -2.30 -5.79 17.03
C LEU A 353 -0.80 -5.95 16.78
N SER A 354 -0.36 -5.99 15.52
CA SER A 354 1.07 -5.87 15.22
C SER A 354 1.58 -4.45 15.50
N PHE A 355 2.88 -4.34 15.78
CA PHE A 355 3.53 -3.05 15.97
C PHE A 355 4.88 -2.98 15.28
N GLU A 356 5.36 -1.75 15.09
CA GLU A 356 6.73 -1.45 14.66
C GLU A 356 7.38 -0.51 15.65
N LEU A 357 8.68 -0.71 15.93
CA LEU A 357 9.50 0.12 16.82
C LEU A 357 10.70 0.67 16.06
N SER A 358 10.90 1.98 16.13
CA SER A 358 12.15 2.64 15.74
C SER A 358 12.76 3.43 16.88
N SER A 359 14.08 3.46 16.94
CA SER A 359 14.88 4.34 17.78
C SER A 359 15.87 5.10 16.89
N GLY A 360 15.89 6.43 16.99
CA GLY A 360 16.74 7.27 16.15
C GLY A 360 16.48 7.03 14.66
N ARG A 361 17.51 6.65 13.91
CA ARG A 361 17.41 6.41 12.46
C ARG A 361 17.09 4.97 12.10
N HIS A 362 16.97 4.08 13.08
CA HIS A 362 16.88 2.64 12.85
C HIS A 362 15.55 2.06 13.32
N ARG A 363 14.95 1.22 12.48
CA ARG A 363 13.82 0.37 12.85
C ARG A 363 14.36 -0.92 13.45
N PHE A 364 13.92 -1.23 14.67
CA PHE A 364 14.33 -2.42 15.40
C PHE A 364 13.35 -3.57 15.14
N ILE A 365 12.10 -3.35 15.54
CA ILE A 365 10.99 -4.27 15.30
C ILE A 365 10.16 -3.74 14.13
N ILE A 366 9.87 -4.60 13.16
CA ILE A 366 9.13 -4.26 11.96
C ILE A 366 7.98 -5.24 11.73
N ASN A 367 7.16 -4.99 10.72
CA ASN A 367 6.44 -6.05 10.02
C ASN A 367 7.21 -6.43 8.76
N SER A 368 6.96 -7.63 8.24
CA SER A 368 7.66 -8.10 7.05
C SER A 368 7.33 -7.27 5.80
N GLY A 369 6.18 -6.59 5.81
CA GLY A 369 5.64 -5.74 4.75
C GLY A 369 5.16 -6.52 3.52
N ALA A 370 4.59 -5.81 2.55
CA ALA A 370 4.09 -6.42 1.32
C ALA A 370 5.18 -6.41 0.23
N PRO A 371 5.41 -7.54 -0.48
CA PRO A 371 6.42 -7.58 -1.52
C PRO A 371 5.93 -6.86 -2.79
N ARG A 372 6.66 -5.82 -3.20
CA ARG A 372 6.30 -4.96 -4.33
C ARG A 372 6.25 -5.70 -5.67
N PHE A 373 7.16 -6.65 -5.88
CA PHE A 373 7.40 -7.29 -7.19
C PHE A 373 7.35 -8.82 -7.16
N ALA A 374 7.04 -9.42 -6.01
CA ALA A 374 6.98 -10.87 -5.90
C ALA A 374 5.66 -11.43 -6.45
N GLY A 375 5.71 -12.69 -6.86
CA GLY A 375 4.53 -13.40 -7.35
C GLY A 375 3.47 -13.62 -6.25
N GLU A 376 2.28 -14.03 -6.68
CA GLU A 376 1.09 -14.17 -5.82
C GLU A 376 1.33 -15.00 -4.56
N ARG A 377 2.14 -16.07 -4.64
CA ARG A 377 2.48 -16.90 -3.49
C ARG A 377 3.11 -16.09 -2.35
N TYR A 378 4.12 -15.29 -2.64
CA TYR A 378 4.80 -14.47 -1.63
C TYR A 378 3.90 -13.35 -1.12
N ARG A 379 3.07 -12.75 -1.98
CA ARG A 379 2.04 -11.80 -1.53
C ARG A 379 1.09 -12.45 -0.53
N GLN A 380 0.62 -13.67 -0.77
CA GLN A 380 -0.26 -14.35 0.19
C GLN A 380 0.46 -14.73 1.49
N MET A 381 1.74 -15.12 1.43
CA MET A 381 2.54 -15.38 2.64
C MET A 381 2.72 -14.15 3.50
N ALA A 382 3.04 -12.99 2.90
CA ALA A 382 3.21 -11.72 3.60
C ALA A 382 1.95 -11.26 4.35
N ARG A 383 0.78 -11.78 3.98
CA ARG A 383 -0.51 -11.43 4.59
C ARG A 383 -0.84 -12.24 5.84
N LEU A 384 -0.08 -13.30 6.14
CA LEU A 384 -0.33 -14.17 7.29
C LEU A 384 0.07 -13.48 8.59
N THR A 385 -0.57 -13.84 9.71
CA THR A 385 -0.22 -13.30 11.03
C THR A 385 1.23 -13.59 11.40
N ALA A 386 1.76 -14.74 10.98
CA ALA A 386 3.16 -15.12 11.19
C ALA A 386 4.20 -14.21 10.50
N ALA A 387 3.78 -13.31 9.61
CA ALA A 387 4.65 -12.30 8.98
C ALA A 387 4.60 -10.93 9.67
N HIS A 388 3.94 -10.84 10.83
CA HIS A 388 3.74 -9.60 11.58
C HIS A 388 4.18 -9.77 13.03
N SER A 389 4.63 -8.66 13.63
CA SER A 389 5.11 -8.66 15.02
C SER A 389 3.94 -8.72 16.00
N THR A 390 3.28 -9.88 16.09
CA THR A 390 2.08 -10.16 16.87
C THR A 390 1.97 -11.66 17.23
N VAL A 391 0.84 -12.08 17.80
CA VAL A 391 0.62 -13.45 18.33
C VAL A 391 -0.17 -14.32 17.36
N THR A 392 0.29 -15.55 17.15
CA THR A 392 -0.51 -16.65 16.57
C THR A 392 -0.95 -17.64 17.63
N VAL A 393 -2.09 -18.30 17.40
CA VAL A 393 -2.54 -19.45 18.19
C VAL A 393 -2.59 -20.68 17.28
N GLU A 394 -1.93 -21.77 17.65
CA GLU A 394 -1.81 -23.02 16.88
C GLU A 394 -1.34 -22.77 15.43
N ASP A 395 -0.38 -21.85 15.27
CA ASP A 395 0.13 -21.35 13.98
C ASP A 395 -0.96 -20.90 12.99
N ARG A 396 -2.13 -20.51 13.51
CA ARG A 396 -3.22 -19.97 12.69
C ARG A 396 -3.16 -18.45 12.65
N SER A 397 -3.52 -17.92 11.48
CA SER A 397 -3.70 -16.48 11.33
C SER A 397 -5.00 -15.99 11.97
N SER A 398 -4.96 -14.78 12.53
CA SER A 398 -6.10 -14.10 13.15
C SER A 398 -7.22 -13.72 12.16
N ALA A 399 -6.89 -13.69 10.86
CA ALA A 399 -7.84 -13.51 9.76
C ALA A 399 -7.73 -14.66 8.75
N ARG A 400 -8.88 -15.08 8.22
CA ARG A 400 -8.98 -16.09 7.15
C ARG A 400 -8.94 -15.41 5.79
N LEU A 401 -7.97 -15.83 4.97
CA LEU A 401 -7.78 -15.34 3.60
C LEU A 401 -8.39 -16.34 2.61
N SER A 402 -9.10 -15.83 1.62
CA SER A 402 -9.66 -16.65 0.54
C SER A 402 -8.55 -17.16 -0.40
N THR A 403 -8.55 -18.47 -0.63
CA THR A 403 -7.74 -19.14 -1.67
C THR A 403 -8.50 -19.28 -3.00
N SER A 404 -9.77 -18.88 -3.05
CA SER A 404 -10.62 -19.01 -4.23
C SER A 404 -10.20 -18.02 -5.31
N ARG A 405 -9.86 -18.50 -6.51
CA ARG A 405 -9.63 -17.65 -7.69
C ARG A 405 -10.87 -16.84 -8.09
N PHE A 406 -12.06 -17.29 -7.69
CA PHE A 406 -13.30 -16.58 -7.96
C PHE A 406 -13.47 -15.36 -7.05
N LEU A 407 -13.33 -15.53 -5.73
CA LEU A 407 -13.40 -14.39 -4.80
C LEU A 407 -12.15 -13.50 -4.90
N GLY A 408 -11.01 -14.10 -5.25
CA GLY A 408 -9.71 -13.48 -5.15
C GLY A 408 -9.23 -13.42 -3.69
N PRO A 409 -8.16 -12.66 -3.43
CA PRO A 409 -7.45 -12.65 -2.15
C PRO A 409 -8.14 -11.78 -1.09
N ILE A 410 -9.43 -11.99 -0.83
CA ILE A 410 -10.17 -11.22 0.19
C ILE A 410 -10.14 -11.90 1.56
N VAL A 411 -10.35 -11.12 2.61
CA VAL A 411 -10.61 -11.63 3.98
C VAL A 411 -12.04 -12.15 4.07
N THR A 412 -12.21 -13.42 4.46
CA THR A 412 -13.51 -14.10 4.56
C THR A 412 -13.99 -14.31 5.99
N GLY A 413 -13.12 -14.16 6.99
CA GLY A 413 -13.46 -14.30 8.41
C GLY A 413 -12.27 -14.05 9.33
N GLY A 414 -12.44 -14.33 10.63
CA GLY A 414 -11.47 -14.02 11.68
C GLY A 414 -11.82 -12.73 12.40
N VAL A 415 -10.86 -11.83 12.58
CA VAL A 415 -11.05 -10.53 13.27
C VAL A 415 -12.29 -9.78 12.75
N THR A 416 -13.21 -9.48 13.66
CA THR A 416 -14.43 -8.69 13.38
C THR A 416 -14.70 -7.63 14.43
N LYS A 417 -14.11 -7.76 15.63
CA LYS A 417 -14.17 -6.77 16.70
C LYS A 417 -12.75 -6.51 17.18
N VAL A 418 -12.40 -5.23 17.24
CA VAL A 418 -11.16 -4.73 17.85
C VAL A 418 -11.55 -3.61 18.80
N ALA A 419 -11.00 -3.62 20.00
CA ALA A 419 -11.13 -2.54 20.97
C ALA A 419 -9.73 -2.07 21.34
N ALA A 420 -9.52 -0.76 21.38
CA ALA A 420 -8.27 -0.16 21.82
C ALA A 420 -8.57 0.97 22.82
N LYS A 421 -7.75 1.07 23.86
CA LYS A 421 -7.83 2.09 24.88
C LYS A 421 -6.43 2.62 25.13
N ARG A 422 -6.28 3.93 24.90
CA ARG A 422 -5.08 4.68 25.29
C ARG A 422 -5.18 5.16 26.73
N SER A 423 -4.07 5.14 27.44
CA SER A 423 -3.90 5.74 28.75
C SER A 423 -2.53 6.43 28.85
N VAL A 424 -2.33 7.21 29.91
CA VAL A 424 -1.02 7.72 30.31
C VAL A 424 -0.68 7.05 31.62
N SER A 425 0.50 6.42 31.70
CA SER A 425 0.98 5.70 32.89
C SER A 425 2.47 5.99 33.07
N ASP A 426 2.90 6.25 34.31
CA ASP A 426 4.29 6.60 34.65
C ASP A 426 4.89 7.74 33.79
N GLY A 427 4.05 8.70 33.38
CA GLY A 427 4.43 9.81 32.49
C GLY A 427 4.66 9.39 31.02
N GLY A 428 4.52 8.11 30.69
CA GLY A 428 4.59 7.53 29.35
C GLY A 428 3.22 7.30 28.71
N ASP A 429 3.22 7.04 27.40
CA ASP A 429 2.01 6.63 26.67
C ASP A 429 1.81 5.11 26.83
N SER A 430 0.56 4.66 26.99
CA SER A 430 0.19 3.24 26.96
C SER A 430 -1.03 3.01 26.08
N VAL A 431 -1.08 1.84 25.45
CA VAL A 431 -2.18 1.38 24.61
C VAL A 431 -2.47 -0.08 24.94
N VAL A 432 -3.70 -0.36 25.36
CA VAL A 432 -4.23 -1.71 25.49
C VAL A 432 -5.21 -1.95 24.35
N ALA A 433 -5.03 -3.02 23.58
CA ALA A 433 -5.93 -3.37 22.51
C ALA A 433 -6.17 -4.88 22.43
N ARG A 434 -7.35 -5.30 22.00
CA ARG A 434 -7.74 -6.72 21.91
C ARG A 434 -8.57 -7.03 20.67
N HIS A 435 -8.45 -8.25 20.15
CA HIS A 435 -9.21 -8.71 18.98
C HIS A 435 -9.75 -10.13 19.11
N ASN A 436 -10.90 -10.40 18.50
CA ASN A 436 -11.59 -11.69 18.56
C ASN A 436 -11.21 -12.69 17.46
N GLY A 437 -10.00 -12.59 16.92
CA GLY A 437 -9.58 -13.37 15.73
C GLY A 437 -9.57 -14.88 15.95
N TYR A 438 -9.30 -15.30 17.20
CA TYR A 438 -9.19 -16.69 17.60
C TYR A 438 -10.46 -17.24 18.27
N ALA A 439 -11.43 -16.38 18.59
CA ALA A 439 -12.56 -16.72 19.44
C ALA A 439 -13.42 -17.84 18.85
N GLY A 440 -13.69 -17.77 17.54
CA GLY A 440 -14.48 -18.80 16.89
C GLY A 440 -13.82 -20.18 16.79
N THR A 441 -12.48 -20.23 16.75
CA THR A 441 -11.75 -21.50 16.56
C THR A 441 -11.31 -22.10 17.89
N PHE A 442 -10.89 -21.25 18.83
CA PHE A 442 -10.23 -21.65 20.08
C PHE A 442 -10.93 -21.14 21.33
N GLY A 443 -11.95 -20.28 21.21
CA GLY A 443 -12.58 -19.61 22.35
C GLY A 443 -11.71 -18.50 22.97
N LEU A 444 -10.68 -18.05 22.27
CA LEU A 444 -9.67 -17.11 22.78
C LEU A 444 -9.74 -15.74 22.09
N VAL A 445 -9.52 -14.70 22.87
CA VAL A 445 -9.32 -13.30 22.46
C VAL A 445 -7.88 -12.94 22.78
N HIS A 446 -7.18 -12.35 21.81
CA HIS A 446 -5.82 -11.86 22.03
C HIS A 446 -5.87 -10.40 22.45
N GLU A 447 -5.23 -10.09 23.57
CA GLU A 447 -5.05 -8.76 24.14
C GLU A 447 -3.57 -8.42 24.21
N ARG A 448 -3.21 -7.20 23.81
CA ARG A 448 -1.86 -6.65 23.86
C ARG A 448 -1.86 -5.31 24.57
N ASP A 449 -0.94 -5.15 25.51
CA ASP A 449 -0.60 -3.88 26.15
C ASP A 449 0.80 -3.45 25.70
N LEU A 450 0.94 -2.21 25.26
CA LEU A 450 2.23 -1.57 24.98
C LEU A 450 2.34 -0.29 25.80
N SER A 451 3.43 -0.13 26.56
CA SER A 451 3.72 1.08 27.33
C SER A 451 5.14 1.57 27.07
N LEU A 452 5.25 2.80 26.56
CA LEU A 452 6.52 3.48 26.31
C LEU A 452 6.75 4.54 27.40
N ASN A 453 7.85 4.42 28.15
CA ASN A 453 8.16 5.37 29.20
C ASN A 453 8.47 6.79 28.66
N ALA A 454 8.31 7.81 29.51
CA ALA A 454 8.53 9.21 29.14
C ALA A 454 9.93 9.52 28.57
N THR A 455 10.94 8.76 29.01
CA THR A 455 12.34 8.95 28.60
C THR A 455 12.67 8.32 27.26
N GLY A 456 11.79 7.47 26.71
CA GLY A 456 12.04 6.70 25.48
C GLY A 456 13.15 5.65 25.63
N THR A 457 13.35 5.12 26.84
CA THR A 457 14.40 4.12 27.12
C THR A 457 13.84 2.73 27.38
N THR A 458 12.53 2.60 27.60
CA THR A 458 11.89 1.33 27.91
C THR A 458 10.53 1.24 27.25
N LEU A 459 10.34 0.18 26.45
CA LEU A 459 9.05 -0.27 25.95
C LEU A 459 8.69 -1.57 26.67
N ARG A 460 7.63 -1.54 27.47
CA ARG A 460 7.04 -2.73 28.09
C ARG A 460 5.91 -3.23 27.21
N GLY A 461 5.85 -4.53 27.03
CA GLY A 461 4.76 -5.18 26.32
C GLY A 461 4.24 -6.39 27.08
N ARG A 462 2.95 -6.65 26.90
CA ARG A 462 2.27 -7.81 27.48
C ARG A 462 1.32 -8.37 26.45
N ASP A 463 1.42 -9.66 26.22
CA ASP A 463 0.55 -10.42 25.32
C ASP A 463 -0.23 -11.43 26.16
N ARG A 464 -1.57 -11.36 26.10
CA ARG A 464 -2.47 -12.19 26.89
C ARG A 464 -3.56 -12.83 26.02
N LEU A 465 -3.89 -14.08 26.34
CA LEU A 465 -5.03 -14.80 25.78
C LEU A 465 -6.12 -14.93 26.84
N VAL A 466 -7.28 -14.37 26.55
CA VAL A 466 -8.44 -14.39 27.45
C VAL A 466 -9.63 -15.06 26.78
N THR A 467 -10.62 -15.48 27.55
CA THR A 467 -11.93 -15.90 27.04
C THR A 467 -12.69 -14.69 26.47
N GLU A 468 -13.80 -14.91 25.75
CA GLU A 468 -14.63 -13.80 25.26
C GLU A 468 -15.17 -12.90 26.40
N ASP A 469 -15.35 -13.47 27.59
CA ASP A 469 -15.79 -12.76 28.79
C ASP A 469 -14.64 -12.01 29.51
N GLY A 470 -13.41 -12.15 29.01
CA GLY A 470 -12.23 -11.46 29.51
C GLY A 470 -11.55 -12.13 30.72
N THR A 471 -11.96 -13.35 31.07
CA THR A 471 -11.31 -14.15 32.12
C THR A 471 -10.16 -14.96 31.56
N ASP A 472 -9.30 -15.48 32.43
CA ASP A 472 -8.32 -16.48 31.99
C ASP A 472 -9.04 -17.74 31.50
N PRO A 473 -8.51 -18.40 30.46
CA PRO A 473 -8.98 -19.71 30.03
C PRO A 473 -8.70 -20.77 31.11
N GLY A 474 -9.54 -21.80 31.18
CA GLY A 474 -9.34 -22.90 32.13
C GLY A 474 -8.16 -23.80 31.75
N PRO A 475 -7.64 -24.61 32.69
CA PRO A 475 -6.47 -25.47 32.48
C PRO A 475 -6.67 -26.56 31.42
N GLN A 476 -7.91 -26.84 31.00
CA GLN A 476 -8.21 -27.76 29.88
C GLN A 476 -7.91 -27.14 28.51
N GLN A 477 -7.68 -25.84 28.42
CA GLN A 477 -7.30 -25.16 27.20
C GLN A 477 -5.84 -25.47 26.85
N SER A 478 -5.61 -26.30 25.84
CA SER A 478 -4.26 -26.75 25.45
C SER A 478 -3.61 -25.95 24.32
N ALA A 479 -4.31 -24.95 23.77
CA ALA A 479 -3.82 -24.18 22.63
C ALA A 479 -2.49 -23.49 22.93
N GLN A 480 -1.51 -23.67 22.05
CA GLN A 480 -0.21 -23.03 22.11
C GLN A 480 -0.21 -21.73 21.31
N ALA A 481 0.48 -20.73 21.83
CA ALA A 481 0.62 -19.44 21.19
C ALA A 481 2.08 -19.03 21.06
N VAL A 482 2.35 -18.20 20.05
CA VAL A 482 3.69 -17.70 19.75
C VAL A 482 3.61 -16.22 19.46
N ALA A 483 4.24 -15.39 20.31
CA ALA A 483 4.50 -13.99 20.03
C ALA A 483 5.74 -13.88 19.13
N ARG A 484 5.63 -13.14 18.03
CA ARG A 484 6.72 -12.92 17.08
C ARG A 484 7.15 -11.45 17.06
N PHE A 485 8.43 -11.23 16.85
CA PHE A 485 9.05 -9.92 16.69
C PHE A 485 10.00 -9.97 15.49
N HIS A 486 9.57 -9.43 14.35
CA HIS A 486 10.39 -9.42 13.15
C HIS A 486 11.44 -8.32 13.26
N VAL A 487 12.70 -8.68 13.01
CA VAL A 487 13.82 -7.77 13.19
C VAL A 487 14.26 -7.22 11.84
N HIS A 488 14.48 -5.91 11.78
CA HIS A 488 14.91 -5.28 10.53
C HIS A 488 16.28 -5.83 10.08
N PRO A 489 16.51 -6.12 8.79
CA PRO A 489 17.74 -6.76 8.30
C PRO A 489 19.06 -6.02 8.55
N ALA A 490 19.01 -4.78 9.03
CA ALA A 490 20.19 -3.98 9.38
C ALA A 490 20.58 -4.14 10.86
N ILE A 491 19.74 -4.78 11.67
CA ILE A 491 19.93 -4.95 13.10
C ILE A 491 20.56 -6.31 13.35
N THR A 492 21.65 -6.32 14.11
CA THR A 492 22.34 -7.55 14.49
C THR A 492 21.79 -8.07 15.82
N LEU A 493 21.47 -9.36 15.86
CA LEU A 493 21.05 -10.04 17.08
C LEU A 493 22.23 -10.69 17.79
N ARG A 494 22.29 -10.54 19.12
CA ARG A 494 23.27 -11.19 20.00
C ARG A 494 22.52 -11.79 21.19
N ARG A 495 22.45 -13.11 21.25
CA ARG A 495 21.83 -13.81 22.39
C ARG A 495 22.75 -13.70 23.61
N ALA A 496 22.23 -13.21 24.73
CA ALA A 496 22.94 -13.21 26.00
C ALA A 496 22.66 -14.51 26.75
N ASP A 497 21.38 -14.88 26.89
CA ASP A 497 20.93 -16.14 27.48
C ASP A 497 19.57 -16.61 26.90
N ALA A 498 18.85 -17.48 27.63
CA ALA A 498 17.55 -18.00 27.20
C ALA A 498 16.41 -16.97 27.24
N HIS A 499 16.54 -15.92 28.05
CA HIS A 499 15.52 -14.92 28.36
C HIS A 499 15.93 -13.51 27.93
N GLU A 500 17.14 -13.34 27.38
CA GLU A 500 17.69 -12.07 26.97
C GLU A 500 18.37 -12.11 25.59
N VAL A 501 17.92 -11.23 24.68
CA VAL A 501 18.55 -11.02 23.37
C VAL A 501 18.80 -9.53 23.13
N ARG A 502 20.04 -9.19 22.77
CA ARG A 502 20.45 -7.83 22.40
C ARG A 502 20.31 -7.60 20.91
N LEU A 503 19.69 -6.48 20.54
CA LEU A 503 19.52 -5.95 19.20
C LEU A 503 20.47 -4.75 19.05
N VAL A 504 21.35 -4.78 18.05
CA VAL A 504 22.37 -3.73 17.84
C VAL A 504 22.23 -3.13 16.44
N ALA A 505 22.02 -1.81 16.38
CA ALA A 505 21.95 -1.07 15.13
C ALA A 505 23.35 -0.71 14.59
N PRO A 506 23.47 -0.37 13.29
CA PRO A 506 24.76 -0.01 12.68
C PRO A 506 25.47 1.20 13.30
N ASP A 507 24.72 2.15 13.87
CA ASP A 507 25.26 3.32 14.56
C ASP A 507 25.62 3.06 16.04
N GLY A 508 25.42 1.83 16.52
CA GLY A 508 25.68 1.43 17.90
C GLY A 508 24.48 1.56 18.84
N ASP A 509 23.37 2.19 18.43
CA ASP A 509 22.15 2.20 19.26
C ASP A 509 21.71 0.75 19.50
N SER A 510 21.40 0.41 20.75
CA SER A 510 21.12 -0.97 21.09
C SER A 510 19.98 -1.10 22.07
N TRP A 511 19.19 -2.15 21.87
CA TRP A 511 18.05 -2.50 22.70
C TRP A 511 18.21 -3.94 23.17
N VAL A 512 17.73 -4.24 24.37
CA VAL A 512 17.74 -5.60 24.91
C VAL A 512 16.30 -6.02 25.12
N LEU A 513 15.89 -7.10 24.46
CA LEU A 513 14.63 -7.78 24.70
C LEU A 513 14.83 -8.77 25.85
N THR A 514 14.00 -8.64 26.88
CA THR A 514 13.95 -9.57 28.02
C THR A 514 12.54 -10.13 28.18
N CYS A 515 12.43 -11.42 28.50
CA CYS A 515 11.18 -12.07 28.87
C CYS A 515 11.47 -13.20 29.85
N ARG A 516 10.98 -13.08 31.09
CA ARG A 516 11.15 -14.12 32.13
C ARG A 516 10.11 -15.23 32.04
N ASP A 517 9.00 -14.90 31.40
CA ASP A 517 7.81 -15.73 31.28
C ASP A 517 7.97 -16.81 30.19
N GLY A 518 8.96 -16.69 29.31
CA GLY A 518 9.23 -17.68 28.27
C GLY A 518 10.63 -17.54 27.71
N GLU A 519 11.11 -18.59 27.03
CA GLU A 519 12.38 -18.53 26.31
C GLU A 519 12.24 -17.72 25.02
N ILE A 520 13.27 -16.92 24.73
CA ILE A 520 13.39 -16.18 23.47
C ILE A 520 14.20 -17.03 22.49
N ALA A 521 13.53 -17.49 21.42
CA ALA A 521 14.18 -18.16 20.31
C ALA A 521 14.48 -17.16 19.17
N VAL A 522 15.59 -17.38 18.47
CA VAL A 522 15.97 -16.64 17.27
C VAL A 522 15.71 -17.54 16.07
N GLU A 523 14.82 -17.12 15.18
CA GLU A 523 14.40 -17.90 14.01
C GLU A 523 14.73 -17.17 12.70
N GLU A 524 14.82 -17.92 11.60
CA GLU A 524 14.96 -17.34 10.27
C GLU A 524 13.65 -16.68 9.82
N ASP A 525 13.77 -15.57 9.09
CA ASP A 525 12.63 -14.78 8.62
C ASP A 525 12.91 -14.14 7.25
N ILE A 526 11.87 -13.59 6.62
CA ILE A 526 11.95 -12.93 5.33
C ILE A 526 11.36 -11.52 5.43
N PHE A 527 12.19 -10.52 5.15
CA PHE A 527 11.76 -9.17 4.90
C PHE A 527 11.27 -9.04 3.44
N PHE A 528 9.95 -8.92 3.25
CA PHE A 528 9.32 -8.87 1.93
C PHE A 528 9.40 -7.49 1.26
N ALA A 529 9.44 -6.42 2.07
CA ALA A 529 9.32 -5.06 1.59
C ALA A 529 10.66 -4.41 1.20
N ASP A 530 11.78 -5.13 1.10
CA ASP A 530 13.05 -4.53 0.70
C ASP A 530 12.97 -3.99 -0.75
N PRO A 531 13.51 -2.78 -1.03
CA PRO A 531 13.53 -2.23 -2.39
C PRO A 531 14.18 -3.14 -3.43
N SER A 532 15.15 -3.97 -3.01
CA SER A 532 15.89 -4.90 -3.86
C SER A 532 15.18 -6.24 -4.09
N GLY A 533 14.08 -6.52 -3.37
CA GLY A 533 13.33 -7.76 -3.47
C GLY A 533 13.18 -8.48 -2.14
N LEU A 534 13.14 -9.82 -2.16
CA LEU A 534 13.02 -10.59 -0.93
C LEU A 534 14.38 -10.66 -0.23
N ARG A 535 14.43 -10.28 1.04
CA ARG A 535 15.66 -10.28 1.84
C ARG A 535 15.53 -11.19 3.06
N LYS A 536 16.51 -12.05 3.30
CA LYS A 536 16.57 -12.86 4.53
C LYS A 536 16.82 -11.95 5.74
N THR A 537 16.19 -12.28 6.85
CA THR A 537 16.39 -11.64 8.15
C THR A 537 16.18 -12.66 9.27
N GLN A 538 16.09 -12.20 10.51
CA GLN A 538 15.78 -13.01 11.67
C GLN A 538 14.56 -12.43 12.39
N MET A 539 13.89 -13.28 13.16
CA MET A 539 12.84 -12.87 14.10
C MET A 539 13.11 -13.45 15.48
N LEU A 540 12.52 -12.83 16.50
CA LEU A 540 12.49 -13.35 17.86
C LEU A 540 11.11 -13.95 18.12
N THR A 541 11.07 -15.13 18.76
CA THR A 541 9.81 -15.82 19.10
C THR A 541 9.76 -16.14 20.59
N ILE A 542 8.56 -16.05 21.18
CA ILE A 542 8.28 -16.42 22.57
C ILE A 542 7.00 -17.27 22.57
N GLY A 543 7.12 -18.53 22.95
CA GLY A 543 6.01 -19.47 23.06
C GLY A 543 5.36 -19.45 24.44
N PHE A 544 4.03 -19.62 24.50
CA PHE A 544 3.28 -19.74 25.75
C PHE A 544 1.99 -20.56 25.60
N SER A 545 1.55 -21.20 26.68
CA SER A 545 0.38 -22.10 26.74
C SER A 545 -0.85 -21.34 27.20
N ALA A 546 -1.93 -21.34 26.43
CA ALA A 546 -3.14 -20.61 26.81
C ALA A 546 -3.71 -21.09 28.17
N GLY A 547 -3.70 -22.39 28.48
CA GLY A 547 -4.27 -22.90 29.72
C GLY A 547 -3.37 -22.81 30.96
N ASP A 548 -2.05 -22.97 30.77
CA ASP A 548 -1.10 -22.98 31.89
C ASP A 548 -0.55 -21.59 32.21
N GLN A 549 -0.28 -20.81 31.15
CA GLN A 549 0.33 -19.50 31.24
C GLN A 549 -0.25 -18.59 30.14
N PRO A 550 -1.47 -18.07 30.33
CA PRO A 550 -2.19 -17.29 29.31
C PRO A 550 -1.55 -15.94 28.98
N GLU A 551 -0.46 -15.57 29.64
CA GLU A 551 0.18 -14.26 29.54
C GLU A 551 1.71 -14.38 29.49
N ILE A 552 2.32 -13.51 28.67
CA ILE A 552 3.75 -13.20 28.73
C ILE A 552 3.96 -11.70 28.85
N GLN A 553 4.97 -11.31 29.62
CA GLN A 553 5.46 -9.95 29.74
C GLN A 553 6.88 -9.86 29.22
N TRP A 554 7.12 -8.88 28.35
CA TRP A 554 8.41 -8.64 27.73
C TRP A 554 8.80 -7.17 27.83
N ILE A 555 10.10 -6.90 27.89
CA ILE A 555 10.64 -5.55 28.02
C ILE A 555 11.74 -5.36 27.00
N LEU A 556 11.62 -4.29 26.20
CA LEU A 556 12.68 -3.75 25.36
C LEU A 556 13.29 -2.56 26.09
N SER A 557 14.58 -2.67 26.45
CA SER A 557 15.33 -1.62 27.16
C SER A 557 16.50 -1.11 26.32
N ARG A 558 16.54 0.19 26.06
CA ARG A 558 17.64 0.85 25.35
C ARG A 558 18.89 0.86 26.23
N GLN A 559 20.01 0.43 25.67
CA GLN A 559 21.32 0.48 26.29
C GLN A 559 22.09 1.65 25.68
N THR A 560 22.31 2.67 26.49
CA THR A 560 23.17 3.83 26.14
C THR A 560 24.63 3.55 26.38
#